data_AF-A0A0J8QQI0-F1
#
_entry.id   AF-A0A0J8QQI0-F1
#
_cell.length_a   1.000
_cell.length_b   1.000
_cell.length_c   1.000
_cell.angle_alpha   90.00
_cell.angle_beta   90.00
_cell.angle_gamma   90.00
#
_symmetry.space_group_name_H-M   'P 1'
#
loop_
_entity.id
_entity.type
_entity.pdbx_description
1 polymer ?
#
loop_
_entity_poly.entity_id
_entity_poly.type
_entity_poly.pdbx_seq_one_letter_code
_entity_poly.pdbx_strand_id
1 'polypeptide(L)'
;MEAIIEEMVQRNEKSHLRYCIKDEGFQKYTLVLGKLTEYKVRLLFYHRFLKETEPSRDDRSWNSARQQAMSSAVNLINMYQTALTDPLVHQFEWHTRRHSQFHAMLHILNELSTTDIAQLDTETQTLCMQAWAAIDNVAMEPARPSKSGSVEEKLWTFLQCLRTRVRARLSIGTVFDNNAMPESLSIPDLDMTNAFNALSAYQNMDFGSSMDFLDIF
;
A
#
# COMPACT_ATOMS: atom_id res chain seq x y z
N MET A 1 -20.56 9.34 7.11
CA MET A 1 -19.84 8.08 7.40
C MET A 1 -18.35 8.35 7.68
N GLU A 2 -17.70 9.24 6.91
CA GLU A 2 -16.36 9.77 7.19
C GLU A 2 -16.18 10.33 8.62
N ALA A 3 -17.25 10.91 9.20
CA ALA A 3 -17.26 11.41 10.57
C ALA A 3 -16.81 10.36 11.61
N ILE A 4 -17.03 9.06 11.38
CA ILE A 4 -16.62 7.99 12.29
C ILE A 4 -15.09 7.84 12.28
N ILE A 5 -14.45 7.93 11.10
CA ILE A 5 -12.98 7.90 11.02
C ILE A 5 -12.40 9.14 11.67
N GLU A 6 -12.99 10.31 11.40
CA GLU A 6 -12.50 11.56 11.98
C GLU A 6 -12.66 11.57 13.51
N GLU A 7 -13.74 11.00 14.05
CA GLU A 7 -13.89 10.78 15.49
C GLU A 7 -12.81 9.83 16.03
N MET A 8 -12.51 8.73 15.33
CA MET A 8 -11.44 7.80 15.71
C MET A 8 -10.07 8.48 15.73
N VAL A 9 -9.75 9.27 14.70
CA VAL A 9 -8.49 10.03 14.58
C VAL A 9 -8.38 11.05 15.71
N GLN A 10 -9.45 11.80 15.97
CA GLN A 10 -9.50 12.77 17.07
C GLN A 10 -9.37 12.08 18.43
N ARG A 11 -9.97 10.90 18.61
CA ARG A 11 -9.82 10.11 19.84
C ARG A 11 -8.39 9.63 20.01
N ASN A 12 -7.76 9.09 18.96
CA ASN A 12 -6.37 8.67 18.98
C ASN A 12 -5.44 9.83 19.41
N GLU A 13 -5.65 11.00 18.82
CA GLU A 13 -4.90 12.21 19.16
C GLU A 13 -5.11 12.63 20.62
N LYS A 14 -6.37 12.75 21.06
CA LYS A 14 -6.72 13.20 22.41
C LYS A 14 -6.36 12.21 23.51
N SER A 15 -6.44 10.92 23.25
CA SER A 15 -6.22 9.88 24.25
C SER A 15 -4.77 9.43 24.33
N HIS A 16 -4.01 9.52 23.24
CA HIS A 16 -2.68 8.91 23.15
C HIS A 16 -1.63 9.88 22.61
N LEU A 17 -1.80 10.38 21.38
CA LEU A 17 -0.68 11.02 20.67
C LEU A 17 -0.27 12.38 21.26
N ARG A 18 -1.22 13.17 21.78
CA ARG A 18 -0.92 14.50 22.33
C ARG A 18 0.06 14.52 23.51
N TYR A 19 0.25 13.37 24.16
CA TYR A 19 1.15 13.23 25.31
C TYR A 19 2.57 12.83 24.91
N CYS A 20 2.81 12.53 23.63
CA CYS A 20 4.10 12.09 23.13
C CYS A 20 4.99 13.28 22.74
N ILE A 21 6.25 13.24 23.15
CA ILE A 21 7.30 14.22 22.83
C ILE A 21 8.02 13.79 21.55
N LYS A 22 8.15 14.71 20.58
CA LYS A 22 8.73 14.43 19.26
C LYS A 22 10.24 14.19 19.27
N ASP A 23 10.93 14.61 20.31
CA ASP A 23 12.39 14.51 20.42
C ASP A 23 12.84 13.28 21.24
N GLU A 24 11.90 12.53 21.82
CA GLU A 24 12.19 11.26 22.49
C GLU A 24 11.89 10.08 21.57
N GLY A 25 12.87 9.20 21.35
CA GLY A 25 12.79 8.14 20.34
C GLY A 25 11.52 7.28 20.41
N PHE A 26 11.22 6.68 21.56
CA PHE A 26 10.04 5.82 21.72
C PHE A 26 8.72 6.60 21.58
N GLN A 27 8.67 7.83 22.08
CA GLN A 27 7.48 8.67 21.99
C GLN A 27 7.24 9.17 20.56
N LYS A 28 8.30 9.56 19.85
CA LYS A 28 8.28 9.88 18.42
C LYS A 28 7.85 8.68 17.59
N TYR A 29 8.36 7.49 17.90
CA TYR A 29 7.91 6.25 17.27
C TYR A 29 6.41 5.99 17.49
N THR A 30 5.91 6.24 18.70
CA THR A 30 4.48 6.13 19.03
C THR A 30 3.62 7.10 18.21
N LEU A 31 4.09 8.33 18.00
CA LEU A 31 3.45 9.30 17.10
C LEU A 31 3.35 8.77 15.66
N VAL A 32 4.46 8.24 15.14
CA VAL A 32 4.53 7.67 13.79
C VAL A 32 3.58 6.48 13.65
N LEU A 33 3.61 5.54 14.59
CA LEU A 33 2.71 4.39 14.61
C LEU A 33 1.24 4.79 14.64
N GLY A 34 0.90 5.80 15.44
CA GLY A 34 -0.45 6.36 15.51
C GLY A 34 -0.92 6.83 14.13
N LYS A 35 -0.10 7.63 13.45
CA LYS A 35 -0.43 8.16 12.12
C LYS A 35 -0.45 7.09 11.03
N LEU A 36 0.48 6.13 11.05
CA LEU A 36 0.44 4.97 10.14
C LEU A 36 -0.86 4.17 10.31
N THR A 37 -1.30 3.98 11.55
CA THR A 37 -2.56 3.30 11.86
C THR A 37 -3.77 4.07 11.33
N GLU A 38 -3.79 5.40 11.50
CA GLU A 38 -4.85 6.25 10.96
C GLU A 38 -4.98 6.12 9.44
N TYR A 39 -3.86 6.17 8.69
CA TYR A 39 -3.89 5.99 7.23
C TYR A 39 -4.32 4.57 6.83
N LYS A 40 -3.88 3.55 7.59
CA LYS A 40 -4.28 2.17 7.32
C LYS A 40 -5.78 1.96 7.51
N VAL A 41 -6.35 2.53 8.57
CA VAL A 41 -7.81 2.47 8.81
C VAL A 41 -8.57 3.23 7.74
N ARG A 42 -8.12 4.42 7.34
CA ARG A 42 -8.71 5.18 6.23
C ARG A 42 -8.72 4.35 4.95
N LEU A 43 -7.58 3.74 4.59
CA LEU A 43 -7.48 2.88 3.42
C LEU A 43 -8.49 1.73 3.47
N LEU A 44 -8.55 0.99 4.59
CA LEU A 44 -9.51 -0.12 4.76
C LEU A 44 -10.97 0.34 4.67
N PHE A 45 -11.28 1.50 5.26
CA PHE A 45 -12.62 2.06 5.21
C PHE A 45 -13.02 2.44 3.79
N TYR A 46 -12.20 3.24 3.09
CA TYR A 46 -12.52 3.68 1.73
C TYR A 46 -12.51 2.52 0.73
N HIS A 47 -11.71 1.47 0.98
CA HIS A 47 -11.70 0.27 0.15
C HIS A 47 -13.08 -0.41 0.07
N ARG A 48 -13.88 -0.34 1.14
CA ARG A 48 -15.25 -0.87 1.16
C ARG A 48 -16.15 -0.18 0.11
N PHE A 49 -15.92 1.10 -0.14
CA PHE A 49 -16.75 1.93 -1.00
C PHE A 49 -16.25 2.02 -2.45
N LEU A 50 -15.14 1.34 -2.78
CA LEU A 50 -14.62 1.29 -4.15
C LEU A 50 -15.56 0.58 -5.12
N LYS A 51 -16.33 -0.41 -4.64
CA LYS A 51 -17.23 -1.24 -5.45
C LYS A 51 -18.72 -0.93 -5.26
N GLU A 52 -19.08 -0.08 -4.29
CA GLU A 52 -20.49 0.21 -3.95
C GLU A 52 -21.15 1.20 -4.92
N THR A 53 -20.39 1.78 -5.85
CA THR A 53 -20.98 2.44 -7.01
C THR A 53 -21.03 1.41 -8.13
N GLU A 54 -22.23 1.02 -8.57
CA GLU A 54 -22.46 0.33 -9.86
C GLU A 54 -21.41 0.80 -10.88
N PRO A 55 -20.84 -0.07 -11.73
CA PRO A 55 -19.94 0.34 -12.80
C PRO A 55 -20.70 1.29 -13.72
N SER A 56 -20.65 2.57 -13.37
CA SER A 56 -21.08 3.66 -14.20
C SER A 56 -20.30 3.46 -15.49
N ARG A 57 -21.03 3.38 -16.60
CA ARG A 57 -20.44 3.26 -17.94
C ARG A 57 -19.39 4.34 -18.25
N ASP A 58 -19.33 5.41 -17.45
CA ASP A 58 -18.21 6.32 -17.37
C ASP A 58 -17.30 5.96 -16.18
N ASP A 59 -16.27 5.15 -16.45
CA ASP A 59 -15.10 4.90 -15.58
C ASP A 59 -14.12 6.10 -15.60
N ARG A 60 -14.57 7.24 -16.16
CA ARG A 60 -13.77 8.44 -16.46
C ARG A 60 -13.59 9.38 -15.28
N SER A 61 -14.29 9.16 -14.17
CA SER A 61 -14.10 9.94 -12.95
C SER A 61 -14.05 9.03 -11.73
N TRP A 62 -12.96 9.14 -10.98
CA TRP A 62 -12.88 8.51 -9.68
C TRP A 62 -13.86 9.17 -8.73
N ASN A 63 -14.62 8.36 -7.99
CA ASN A 63 -15.43 8.91 -6.90
C ASN A 63 -14.51 9.39 -5.75
N SER A 64 -15.05 10.23 -4.86
CA SER A 64 -14.31 10.77 -3.71
C SER A 64 -13.67 9.66 -2.87
N ALA A 65 -14.38 8.55 -2.62
CA ALA A 65 -13.84 7.45 -1.82
C ALA A 65 -12.60 6.81 -2.45
N ARG A 66 -12.57 6.65 -3.78
CA ARG A 66 -11.42 6.11 -4.53
C ARG A 66 -10.23 7.06 -4.49
N GLN A 67 -10.46 8.37 -4.64
CA GLN A 67 -9.42 9.38 -4.46
C GLN A 67 -8.87 9.39 -3.03
N GLN A 68 -9.74 9.28 -2.02
CA GLN A 68 -9.33 9.23 -0.60
C GLN A 68 -8.59 7.94 -0.24
N ALA A 69 -8.97 6.80 -0.82
CA ALA A 69 -8.24 5.53 -0.69
C ALA A 69 -6.82 5.67 -1.25
N MET A 70 -6.69 6.20 -2.47
CA MET A 70 -5.40 6.44 -3.11
C MET A 70 -4.55 7.41 -2.27
N SER A 71 -5.10 8.56 -1.89
CA SER A 71 -4.40 9.54 -1.04
C SER A 71 -3.94 8.93 0.29
N SER A 72 -4.79 8.12 0.93
CA SER A 72 -4.42 7.42 2.18
C SER A 72 -3.29 6.41 1.96
N ALA A 73 -3.30 5.70 0.83
CA ALA A 73 -2.23 4.77 0.47
C ALA A 73 -0.90 5.51 0.22
N VAL A 74 -0.91 6.61 -0.53
CA VAL A 74 0.28 7.45 -0.77
C VAL A 74 0.85 7.98 0.54
N ASN A 75 0.00 8.56 1.39
CA ASN A 75 0.42 9.10 2.68
C ASN A 75 0.99 8.00 3.60
N LEU A 76 0.43 6.80 3.58
CA LEU A 76 0.95 5.67 4.34
C LEU A 76 2.37 5.29 3.90
N ILE A 77 2.61 5.17 2.59
CA ILE A 77 3.93 4.84 2.04
C ILE A 77 4.95 5.93 2.37
N ASN A 78 4.62 7.19 2.11
CA ASN A 78 5.52 8.32 2.36
C ASN A 78 5.85 8.46 3.86
N MET A 79 4.86 8.28 4.73
CA MET A 79 5.07 8.33 6.18
C MET A 79 5.96 7.18 6.65
N TYR A 80 5.78 5.98 6.11
CA TYR A 80 6.64 4.85 6.43
C TYR A 80 8.08 5.06 5.94
N GLN A 81 8.27 5.53 4.71
CA GLN A 81 9.59 5.84 4.18
C GLN A 81 10.29 6.92 5.01
N THR A 82 9.56 7.99 5.38
CA THR A 82 10.08 9.04 6.27
C THR A 82 10.51 8.46 7.62
N ALA A 83 9.71 7.57 8.19
CA ALA A 83 10.02 6.89 9.45
C ALA A 83 11.30 6.04 9.38
N LEU A 84 11.55 5.37 8.25
CA LEU A 84 12.78 4.61 8.04
C LEU A 84 14.03 5.49 7.94
N THR A 85 13.89 6.73 7.48
CA THR A 85 15.03 7.67 7.37
C THR A 85 15.31 8.45 8.67
N ASP A 86 14.40 8.40 9.64
CA ASP A 86 14.52 9.15 10.89
C ASP A 86 15.29 8.33 11.94
N PRO A 87 16.49 8.76 12.39
CA PRO A 87 17.33 7.97 13.29
C PRO A 87 16.64 7.60 14.62
N LEU A 88 15.77 8.47 15.12
CA LEU A 88 15.05 8.24 16.38
C LEU A 88 13.97 7.17 16.25
N VAL A 89 13.46 6.96 15.04
CA VAL A 89 12.38 6.02 14.72
C VAL A 89 12.92 4.72 14.14
N HIS A 90 13.92 4.80 13.27
CA HIS A 90 14.52 3.69 12.55
C HIS A 90 15.01 2.57 13.49
N GLN A 91 15.54 2.91 14.66
CA GLN A 91 15.94 1.93 15.68
C GLN A 91 14.78 1.01 16.15
N PHE A 92 13.53 1.38 15.89
CA PHE A 92 12.32 0.60 16.19
C PHE A 92 11.69 -0.04 14.94
N GLU A 93 12.34 -0.01 13.78
CA GLU A 93 11.77 -0.50 12.51
C GLU A 93 11.34 -1.97 12.56
N TRP A 94 11.99 -2.77 13.39
CA TRP A 94 11.69 -4.18 13.60
C TRP A 94 10.28 -4.40 14.18
N HIS A 95 9.75 -3.41 14.89
CA HIS A 95 8.34 -3.40 15.33
C HIS A 95 7.38 -2.98 14.21
N THR A 96 7.86 -2.22 13.23
CA THR A 96 7.09 -1.72 12.09
C THR A 96 7.28 -2.65 10.88
N ARG A 97 6.75 -3.88 11.00
CA ARG A 97 6.85 -4.93 9.97
C ARG A 97 6.54 -4.39 8.57
N ARG A 98 7.30 -4.83 7.54
CA ARG A 98 7.09 -4.49 6.10
C ARG A 98 5.63 -4.64 5.64
N HIS A 99 4.85 -5.52 6.28
CA HIS A 99 3.43 -5.72 6.00
C HIS A 99 2.56 -4.47 6.20
N SER A 100 3.01 -3.46 6.95
CA SER A 100 2.27 -2.21 7.17
C SER A 100 1.99 -1.47 5.86
N GLN A 101 2.95 -1.49 4.92
CA GLN A 101 2.88 -0.85 3.60
C GLN A 101 2.19 -1.70 2.54
N PHE A 102 2.15 -3.02 2.74
CA PHE A 102 1.78 -3.97 1.70
C PHE A 102 0.38 -3.70 1.12
N HIS A 103 -0.60 -3.40 1.97
CA HIS A 103 -1.95 -3.07 1.54
C HIS A 103 -2.00 -1.79 0.68
N ALA A 104 -1.22 -0.77 1.04
CA ALA A 104 -1.13 0.47 0.27
C ALA A 104 -0.45 0.23 -1.08
N MET A 105 0.65 -0.53 -1.12
CA MET A 105 1.33 -0.89 -2.37
C MET A 105 0.43 -1.68 -3.31
N LEU A 106 -0.25 -2.70 -2.80
CA LEU A 106 -1.18 -3.52 -3.59
C LEU A 106 -2.34 -2.67 -4.12
N HIS A 107 -2.91 -1.79 -3.30
CA HIS A 107 -3.96 -0.87 -3.74
C HIS A 107 -3.46 0.02 -4.89
N ILE A 108 -2.32 0.70 -4.72
CA ILE A 108 -1.74 1.58 -5.75
C ILE A 108 -1.49 0.80 -7.05
N LEU A 109 -0.81 -0.35 -6.96
CA LEU A 109 -0.50 -1.17 -8.13
C LEU A 109 -1.76 -1.63 -8.85
N ASN A 110 -2.78 -2.09 -8.12
CA ASN A 110 -4.05 -2.51 -8.69
C ASN A 110 -4.71 -1.36 -9.45
N GLU A 111 -4.90 -0.21 -8.79
CA GLU A 111 -5.54 0.98 -9.36
C GLU A 111 -4.84 1.47 -10.64
N LEU A 112 -3.51 1.60 -10.60
CA LEU A 112 -2.73 2.08 -11.74
C LEU A 112 -2.66 1.05 -12.89
N SER A 113 -2.81 -0.24 -12.58
CA SER A 113 -2.74 -1.31 -13.59
C SER A 113 -4.03 -1.47 -14.38
N THR A 114 -5.17 -1.04 -13.83
CA THR A 114 -6.51 -1.20 -14.42
C THR A 114 -7.08 0.11 -14.95
N THR A 115 -6.66 1.26 -14.42
CA THR A 115 -7.21 2.57 -14.80
C THR A 115 -6.54 3.15 -16.04
N ASP A 116 -7.33 3.73 -16.95
CA ASP A 116 -6.81 4.59 -18.01
C ASP A 116 -6.58 6.01 -17.48
N ILE A 117 -5.37 6.27 -17.00
CA ILE A 117 -5.01 7.52 -16.32
C ILE A 117 -5.19 8.73 -17.24
N ALA A 118 -5.00 8.59 -18.55
CA ALA A 118 -5.12 9.69 -19.50
C ALA A 118 -6.54 10.25 -19.61
N GLN A 119 -7.56 9.47 -19.22
CA GLN A 119 -8.96 9.90 -19.26
C GLN A 119 -9.46 10.54 -17.96
N LEU A 120 -8.64 10.53 -16.89
CA LEU A 120 -9.01 11.12 -15.61
C LEU A 120 -8.85 12.64 -15.63
N ASP A 121 -9.46 13.33 -14.66
CA ASP A 121 -9.21 14.75 -14.44
C ASP A 121 -7.76 15.01 -13.96
N THR A 122 -7.28 16.23 -14.14
CA THR A 122 -5.89 16.63 -13.84
C THR A 122 -5.49 16.38 -12.39
N GLU A 123 -6.40 16.55 -11.43
CA GLU A 123 -6.11 16.34 -10.01
C GLU A 123 -5.89 14.85 -9.74
N THR A 124 -6.78 13.99 -10.24
CA THR A 124 -6.64 12.53 -10.13
C THR A 124 -5.40 12.02 -10.86
N GLN A 125 -5.09 12.55 -12.05
CA GLN A 125 -3.85 12.22 -12.76
C GLN A 125 -2.61 12.53 -11.92
N THR A 126 -2.58 13.71 -11.31
CA THR A 126 -1.48 14.13 -10.42
C THR A 126 -1.34 13.18 -9.24
N LEU A 127 -2.46 12.80 -8.61
CA LEU A 127 -2.47 11.83 -7.52
C LEU A 127 -1.95 10.46 -7.96
N CYS A 128 -2.33 9.97 -9.15
CA CYS A 128 -1.80 8.73 -9.72
C CYS A 128 -0.29 8.78 -9.95
N MET A 129 0.23 9.90 -10.46
CA MET A 129 1.68 10.08 -10.64
C MET A 129 2.42 10.12 -9.31
N GLN A 130 1.88 10.81 -8.30
CA GLN A 130 2.43 10.81 -6.94
C GLN A 130 2.44 9.40 -6.34
N ALA A 131 1.36 8.65 -6.53
CA ALA A 131 1.25 7.28 -6.05
C ALA A 131 2.28 6.37 -6.70
N TRP A 132 2.47 6.50 -8.02
CA TRP A 132 3.51 5.78 -8.73
C TRP A 132 4.91 6.12 -8.19
N ALA A 133 5.23 7.41 -8.06
CA ALA A 133 6.51 7.87 -7.56
C ALA A 133 6.82 7.34 -6.14
N ALA A 134 5.80 7.21 -5.29
CA ALA A 134 5.96 6.68 -3.93
C ALA A 134 6.39 5.20 -3.90
N ILE A 135 5.97 4.38 -4.88
CA ILE A 135 6.21 2.93 -4.88
C ILE A 135 7.21 2.45 -5.95
N ASP A 136 7.54 3.27 -6.96
CA ASP A 136 8.37 2.85 -8.09
C ASP A 136 9.79 2.45 -7.69
N ASN A 137 10.29 2.89 -6.54
CA ASN A 137 11.61 2.49 -6.04
C ASN A 137 11.56 1.59 -4.81
N VAL A 138 10.37 1.18 -4.37
CA VAL A 138 10.23 0.27 -3.23
C VAL A 138 10.65 -1.14 -3.66
N ALA A 139 11.55 -1.76 -2.90
CA ALA A 139 11.94 -3.15 -3.12
C ALA A 139 10.74 -4.08 -2.92
N MET A 140 10.44 -4.92 -3.91
CA MET A 140 9.34 -5.91 -3.86
C MET A 140 9.93 -7.32 -3.90
N GLU A 141 10.70 -7.63 -2.86
CA GLU A 141 11.41 -8.90 -2.74
C GLU A 141 11.17 -9.53 -1.37
N PRO A 142 11.06 -10.87 -1.31
CA PRO A 142 10.96 -11.56 -0.05
C PRO A 142 12.25 -11.36 0.76
N ALA A 143 12.13 -11.25 2.09
CA ALA A 143 13.29 -11.08 2.97
C ALA A 143 14.21 -12.31 3.00
N ARG A 144 13.66 -13.48 2.63
CA ARG A 144 14.37 -14.75 2.53
C ARG A 144 13.91 -15.48 1.27
N PRO A 145 14.71 -16.36 0.68
CA PRO A 145 14.27 -17.16 -0.46
C PRO A 145 13.03 -17.95 -0.06
N SER A 146 11.91 -17.68 -0.73
CA SER A 146 10.68 -18.46 -0.55
C SER A 146 10.86 -19.84 -1.17
N LYS A 147 10.24 -20.87 -0.59
CA LYS A 147 10.20 -22.21 -1.22
C LYS A 147 9.51 -22.11 -2.58
N SER A 148 10.08 -22.77 -3.59
CA SER A 148 9.50 -22.78 -4.94
C SER A 148 8.08 -23.34 -4.92
N GLY A 149 7.16 -22.70 -5.64
CA GLY A 149 5.74 -23.02 -5.69
C GLY A 149 4.92 -22.50 -4.50
N SER A 150 5.54 -21.83 -3.53
CA SER A 150 4.83 -21.28 -2.36
C SER A 150 3.90 -20.13 -2.74
N VAL A 151 2.89 -19.90 -1.91
CA VAL A 151 1.95 -18.79 -2.09
C VAL A 151 2.66 -17.44 -1.97
N GLU A 152 3.68 -17.35 -1.11
CA GLU A 152 4.50 -16.15 -0.97
C GLU A 152 5.22 -15.81 -2.29
N GLU A 153 5.86 -16.79 -2.93
CA GLU A 153 6.51 -16.61 -4.24
C GLU A 153 5.50 -16.15 -5.31
N LYS A 154 4.32 -16.78 -5.34
CA LYS A 154 3.24 -16.41 -6.27
C LYS A 154 2.76 -14.97 -6.04
N LEU A 155 2.65 -14.55 -4.79
CA LEU A 155 2.24 -13.18 -4.42
C LEU A 155 3.29 -12.15 -4.86
N TRP A 156 4.57 -12.39 -4.59
CA TRP A 156 5.65 -11.51 -5.03
C TRP A 156 5.73 -11.43 -6.55
N THR A 157 5.62 -12.57 -7.24
CA THR A 157 5.56 -12.62 -8.70
C THR A 157 4.39 -11.80 -9.23
N PHE A 158 3.20 -11.95 -8.64
CA PHE A 158 2.02 -11.19 -9.00
C PHE A 158 2.24 -9.67 -8.86
N LEU A 159 2.82 -9.21 -7.75
CA LEU A 159 3.14 -7.79 -7.54
C LEU A 159 4.16 -7.26 -8.55
N GLN A 160 5.19 -8.05 -8.88
CA GLN A 160 6.17 -7.69 -9.89
C GLN A 160 5.53 -7.57 -11.28
N CYS A 161 4.60 -8.47 -11.62
CA CYS A 161 3.81 -8.38 -12.85
C CYS A 161 2.96 -7.10 -12.88
N LEU A 162 2.26 -6.76 -11.79
CA LEU A 162 1.50 -5.51 -11.72
C LEU A 162 2.40 -4.28 -11.90
N ARG A 163 3.54 -4.21 -11.20
CA ARG A 163 4.51 -3.11 -11.33
C ARG A 163 5.01 -2.96 -12.76
N THR A 164 5.31 -4.07 -13.43
CA THR A 164 5.74 -4.07 -14.83
C THR A 164 4.64 -3.56 -15.75
N ARG A 165 3.38 -3.96 -15.52
CA ARG A 165 2.23 -3.45 -16.28
C ARG A 165 2.04 -1.95 -16.10
N VAL A 166 2.16 -1.45 -14.86
CA VAL A 166 2.07 -0.01 -14.59
C VAL A 166 3.20 0.75 -15.29
N ARG A 167 4.45 0.28 -15.20
CA ARG A 167 5.59 0.87 -15.93
C ARG A 167 5.34 0.95 -17.43
N ALA A 168 4.89 -0.15 -18.04
CA ALA A 168 4.57 -0.16 -19.46
C ALA A 168 3.53 0.91 -19.79
N ARG A 169 2.40 0.95 -19.08
CA ARG A 169 1.33 1.95 -19.31
C ARG A 169 1.82 3.38 -19.14
N LEU A 170 2.61 3.67 -18.11
CA LEU A 170 3.13 5.02 -17.84
C LEU A 170 4.23 5.43 -18.83
N SER A 171 5.07 4.49 -19.27
CA SER A 171 6.11 4.75 -20.28
C SER A 171 5.54 4.94 -21.69
N ILE A 172 4.42 4.27 -21.99
CA ILE A 172 3.72 4.30 -23.30
C ILE A 172 2.77 5.50 -23.42
N GLY A 173 2.85 6.48 -22.50
CA GLY A 173 2.24 7.82 -22.67
C GLY A 173 2.74 8.61 -23.89
N THR A 174 3.51 8.00 -24.79
CA THR A 174 3.99 8.58 -26.05
C THR A 174 3.62 7.82 -27.33
N VAL A 175 2.79 6.75 -27.34
CA VAL A 175 1.99 6.26 -28.51
C VAL A 175 1.63 4.74 -28.45
N PHE A 176 0.33 4.46 -28.70
CA PHE A 176 -0.36 3.25 -29.25
C PHE A 176 -0.97 2.11 -28.38
N ASP A 177 -2.23 1.83 -28.80
CA ASP A 177 -3.03 0.60 -28.93
C ASP A 177 -3.11 -0.46 -27.82
N ASN A 178 -4.34 -0.61 -27.30
CA ASN A 178 -4.81 -1.57 -26.30
C ASN A 178 -4.67 -3.06 -26.67
N ASN A 179 -4.07 -3.41 -27.82
CA ASN A 179 -4.06 -4.78 -28.35
C ASN A 179 -2.68 -5.46 -28.38
N ALA A 180 -1.61 -4.82 -27.90
CA ALA A 180 -0.28 -5.44 -27.87
C ALA A 180 0.12 -5.84 -26.43
N MET A 181 -0.56 -6.84 -25.86
CA MET A 181 -0.06 -7.55 -24.68
C MET A 181 0.71 -8.79 -25.16
N PRO A 182 1.97 -9.01 -24.72
CA PRO A 182 2.59 -10.32 -24.88
C PRO A 182 1.83 -11.34 -24.01
N GLU A 183 1.34 -12.41 -24.64
CA GLU A 183 0.63 -13.54 -24.02
C GLU A 183 1.39 -14.23 -22.87
N SER A 184 2.65 -13.87 -22.62
CA SER A 184 3.52 -14.46 -21.60
C SER A 184 3.31 -13.94 -20.17
N LEU A 185 2.34 -13.06 -19.93
CA LEU A 185 1.99 -12.53 -18.59
C LEU A 185 0.66 -13.09 -18.09
N SER A 186 0.45 -14.40 -18.26
CA SER A 186 -0.65 -15.12 -17.64
C SER A 186 -0.62 -14.89 -16.13
N ILE A 187 -1.64 -14.17 -15.65
CA ILE A 187 -1.84 -13.88 -14.23
C ILE A 187 -1.99 -15.24 -13.54
N PRO A 188 -1.19 -15.60 -12.52
CA PRO A 188 -1.48 -16.77 -11.73
C PRO A 188 -2.88 -16.59 -11.15
N ASP A 189 -3.68 -17.66 -11.17
CA ASP A 189 -5.13 -17.76 -10.88
C ASP A 189 -5.59 -17.29 -9.47
N LEU A 190 -4.82 -16.43 -8.80
CA LEU A 190 -5.19 -15.69 -7.62
C LEU A 190 -6.18 -14.58 -8.00
N ASP A 191 -7.47 -14.91 -7.91
CA ASP A 191 -8.54 -13.91 -7.71
C ASP A 191 -8.12 -12.94 -6.60
N MET A 192 -8.25 -11.63 -6.84
CA MET A 192 -7.92 -10.57 -5.88
C MET A 192 -8.63 -10.74 -4.54
N THR A 193 -9.85 -11.29 -4.54
CA THR A 193 -10.59 -11.63 -3.31
C THR A 193 -9.89 -12.76 -2.55
N ASN A 194 -9.37 -13.76 -3.27
CA ASN A 194 -8.55 -14.83 -2.71
C ASN A 194 -7.15 -14.37 -2.32
N ALA A 195 -6.55 -13.39 -3.00
CA ALA A 195 -5.28 -12.77 -2.60
C ALA A 195 -5.45 -11.98 -1.30
N PHE A 196 -6.52 -11.18 -1.16
CA PHE A 196 -6.85 -10.48 0.09
C PHE A 196 -7.23 -11.43 1.23
N ASN A 197 -7.97 -12.51 0.96
CA ASN A 197 -8.30 -13.54 1.96
C ASN A 197 -7.09 -14.41 2.33
N ALA A 198 -6.21 -14.68 1.38
CA ALA A 198 -4.92 -15.28 1.66
C ALA A 198 -4.12 -14.34 2.57
N LEU A 199 -4.05 -13.04 2.26
CA LEU A 199 -3.35 -12.03 3.06
C LEU A 199 -3.91 -11.87 4.48
N SER A 200 -5.22 -11.98 4.68
CA SER A 200 -5.82 -11.98 6.02
C SER A 200 -5.48 -13.25 6.80
N ALA A 201 -5.40 -14.41 6.14
CA ALA A 201 -4.87 -15.64 6.73
C ALA A 201 -3.35 -15.57 7.00
N TYR A 202 -2.59 -14.80 6.21
CA TYR A 202 -1.14 -14.57 6.38
C TYR A 202 -0.76 -13.56 7.47
N GLN A 203 -1.71 -12.84 8.07
CA GLN A 203 -1.44 -12.01 9.26
C GLN A 203 -0.90 -12.83 10.45
N ASN A 204 -1.12 -14.15 10.43
CA ASN A 204 -0.66 -15.11 11.45
C ASN A 204 0.61 -15.90 11.06
N MET A 205 1.21 -15.67 9.89
CA MET A 205 2.51 -16.29 9.58
C MET A 205 3.65 -15.44 10.14
N ASP A 206 4.46 -16.07 10.98
CA ASP A 206 5.72 -15.50 11.46
C ASP A 206 6.73 -15.54 10.29
N PHE A 207 6.77 -14.45 9.53
CA PHE A 207 7.80 -14.22 8.51
C PHE A 207 9.10 -13.80 9.18
N GLY A 208 9.69 -14.76 9.92
CA GLY A 208 10.97 -14.60 10.58
C GLY A 208 10.96 -13.52 11.64
N SER A 209 10.53 -13.87 12.85
CA SER A 209 11.24 -13.40 14.03
C SER A 209 12.74 -13.63 13.80
N SER A 210 13.51 -12.56 13.58
CA SER A 210 14.92 -12.61 13.93
C SER A 210 15.03 -12.50 15.44
N MET A 211 14.48 -13.49 16.16
CA MET A 211 14.91 -13.83 17.53
C MET A 211 16.10 -14.78 17.52
N ASP A 212 16.70 -15.07 16.37
CA ASP A 212 17.97 -15.82 16.29
C ASP A 212 19.21 -14.91 16.46
N PHE A 213 19.03 -13.70 17.01
CA PHE A 213 20.13 -12.81 17.43
C PHE A 213 19.97 -12.34 18.89
N LEU A 214 19.51 -13.25 19.75
CA LEU A 214 19.79 -13.20 21.19
C LEU A 214 20.56 -14.46 21.60
N ASP A 215 21.67 -14.69 20.90
CA ASP A 215 22.84 -15.28 21.52
C ASP A 215 23.99 -14.28 21.36
N ILE A 216 24.76 -14.14 22.44
CA ILE A 216 26.00 -13.34 22.62
C ILE A 216 25.79 -12.06 23.48
N PHE A 217 25.96 -12.29 24.80
CA PHE A 217 26.34 -11.41 25.93
C PHE A 217 25.54 -10.15 26.26
#